data_AF-A0A1B6JQW7-F1
#
_entry.id   AF-A0A1B6JQW7-F1
#
_cell.length_a   1.000
_cell.length_b   1.000
_cell.length_c   1.000
_cell.angle_alpha   90.00
_cell.angle_beta   90.00
_cell.angle_gamma   90.00
#
_symmetry.space_group_name_H-M   'P 1'
#
loop_
_entity.id
_entity.type
_entity.pdbx_description
1 polymer ?
#
loop_
_entity_poly.entity_id
_entity_poly.type
_entity_poly.pdbx_seq_one_letter_code
_entity_poly.pdbx_strand_id
1 'polypeptide(L)'
;YSPALWVQHRKSQHHTYLHFKLHHLQIDNQMIDAVFPTVLNPTPVSQHIVRKVGIKPCIEFAMMKRHRPSHNQDVYKFIKVLVQEFSVRLDKGFMLSMYDILSPWLQEEKAAIRIRKDITTLHQPVTTKNISSARASKVVVESMHLSPLKLQFSFSPRGG
;
A
#
# COMPACT_ATOMS: atom_id res chain seq x y z
N TYR A 1 18.30 13.93 13.84
CA TYR A 1 17.16 13.16 14.39
C TYR A 1 16.15 12.98 13.26
N SER A 2 15.85 11.74 12.87
CA SER A 2 14.85 11.44 11.84
C SER A 2 13.64 10.78 12.52
N PRO A 3 12.42 11.30 12.39
CA PRO A 3 11.24 10.71 13.02
C PRO A 3 10.91 9.36 12.38
N ALA A 4 10.44 8.38 13.17
CA ALA A 4 10.07 7.06 12.66
C ALA A 4 8.98 7.14 11.57
N LEU A 5 8.02 8.03 11.77
CA LEU A 5 6.93 8.34 10.85
C LEU A 5 6.87 9.87 10.65
N TRP A 6 6.71 10.30 9.40
CA TRP A 6 6.50 11.71 9.07
C TRP A 6 5.41 11.84 8.02
N VAL A 7 4.47 12.74 8.28
CA VAL A 7 3.32 13.00 7.39
C VAL A 7 3.15 14.51 7.26
N GLN A 8 2.97 14.95 6.03
CA GLN A 8 2.64 16.33 5.68
C GLN A 8 1.48 16.35 4.70
N HIS A 9 0.43 17.06 5.09
CA HIS A 9 -0.71 17.35 4.23
C HIS A 9 -0.83 18.86 4.08
N ARG A 10 -0.88 19.35 2.83
CA ARG A 10 -1.12 20.75 2.52
C ARG A 10 -2.24 20.85 1.51
N LYS A 11 -3.17 21.77 1.74
CA LYS A 11 -4.31 21.99 0.85
C LYS A 11 -4.46 23.48 0.58
N SER A 12 -4.69 23.82 -0.67
CA SER A 12 -5.12 25.15 -1.11
C SER A 12 -6.45 25.03 -1.87
N GLN A 13 -6.99 26.15 -2.34
CA GLN A 13 -8.26 26.20 -3.07
C GLN A 13 -8.31 25.23 -4.27
N HIS A 14 -7.18 25.02 -4.94
CA HIS A 14 -7.09 24.17 -6.13
C HIS A 14 -6.00 23.10 -6.06
N HIS A 15 -5.14 23.08 -5.03
CA HIS A 15 -4.06 22.10 -4.94
C HIS A 15 -4.14 21.30 -3.65
N THR A 16 -3.69 20.05 -3.71
CA THR A 16 -3.54 19.17 -2.55
C THR A 16 -2.21 18.45 -2.67
N TYR A 17 -1.40 18.56 -1.62
CA TYR A 17 -0.11 17.92 -1.49
C TYR A 17 -0.15 16.97 -0.29
N LEU A 18 0.29 15.73 -0.51
CA LEU A 18 0.44 14.72 0.51
C LEU A 18 1.85 14.15 0.43
N HIS A 19 2.53 14.09 1.55
CA HIS A 19 3.86 13.50 1.66
C HIS A 19 3.96 12.69 2.93
N PHE A 20 4.30 11.43 2.78
CA PHE A 20 4.40 10.41 3.82
C PHE A 20 5.78 9.78 3.74
N LYS A 21 6.44 9.62 4.89
CA LYS A 21 7.72 8.92 5.03
C LYS A 21 7.66 8.01 6.25
N LEU A 22 8.05 6.76 6.07
CA LEU A 22 8.25 5.78 7.13
C LEU A 22 9.71 5.34 7.10
N HIS A 23 10.41 5.47 8.22
CA HIS A 23 11.83 5.11 8.33
C HIS A 23 12.04 3.72 8.94
N HIS A 24 11.16 3.32 9.85
CA HIS A 24 11.26 2.06 10.57
C HIS A 24 9.95 1.27 10.42
N LEU A 25 10.05 0.05 9.92
CA LEU A 25 8.97 -0.92 9.85
C LEU A 25 9.56 -2.27 10.21
N GLN A 26 9.03 -2.95 11.22
CA GLN A 26 9.47 -4.29 11.59
C GLN A 26 8.26 -5.06 12.10
N ILE A 27 8.14 -6.31 11.66
CA ILE A 27 7.16 -7.27 12.19
C ILE A 27 7.94 -8.41 12.79
N ASP A 28 7.75 -8.66 14.07
CA ASP A 28 8.42 -9.72 14.80
C ASP A 28 7.53 -10.94 14.99
N ASN A 29 8.17 -12.11 15.00
CA ASN A 29 7.54 -13.37 15.32
C ASN A 29 7.51 -13.53 16.84
N GLN A 30 6.31 -13.55 17.43
CA GLN A 30 6.12 -13.62 18.88
C GLN A 30 6.02 -15.06 19.41
N MET A 31 6.20 -16.08 18.57
CA MET A 31 6.18 -17.47 19.00
C MET A 31 7.45 -17.86 19.76
N ILE A 32 7.30 -18.72 20.76
CA ILE A 32 8.41 -19.16 21.62
C ILE A 32 9.45 -19.99 20.82
N ASP A 33 9.00 -20.83 19.90
CA ASP A 33 9.84 -21.69 19.06
C ASP A 33 10.01 -21.13 17.63
N ALA A 34 10.02 -19.80 17.49
CA ALA A 34 10.21 -19.12 16.21
C ALA A 34 11.59 -19.41 15.61
N VAL A 35 11.64 -19.94 14.38
CA VAL A 35 12.90 -20.12 13.65
C VAL A 35 13.42 -18.78 13.15
N PHE A 36 12.52 -17.89 12.76
CA PHE A 36 12.84 -16.51 12.42
C PHE A 36 12.20 -15.57 13.44
N PRO A 37 12.98 -14.87 14.29
CA PRO A 37 12.43 -13.95 15.28
C PRO A 37 11.83 -12.69 14.65
N THR A 38 12.25 -12.34 13.43
CA THR A 38 11.72 -11.19 12.68
C THR A 38 11.17 -11.66 11.35
N VAL A 39 9.90 -11.35 11.11
CA VAL A 39 9.14 -11.74 9.91
C VAL A 39 9.35 -10.79 8.76
N LEU A 40 9.27 -9.49 9.02
CA LEU A 40 9.41 -8.46 7.99
C LEU A 40 10.32 -7.36 8.49
N ASN A 41 11.35 -7.01 7.73
CA ASN A 41 12.16 -5.84 8.00
C ASN A 41 12.82 -5.29 6.71
N PRO A 42 13.10 -3.98 6.63
CA PRO A 42 13.89 -3.40 5.56
C PRO A 42 15.26 -4.07 5.52
N THR A 43 15.72 -4.43 4.32
CA THR A 43 17.05 -5.00 4.14
C THR A 43 18.09 -3.92 4.43
N PRO A 44 19.13 -4.22 5.24
CA PRO A 44 20.16 -3.25 5.57
C PRO A 44 20.87 -2.72 4.31
N VAL A 45 20.82 -1.40 4.11
CA VAL A 45 21.54 -0.75 3.02
C VAL A 45 23.02 -0.68 3.40
N SER A 46 23.91 -1.02 2.46
CA SER A 46 25.35 -1.03 2.72
C SER A 46 25.85 0.36 3.17
N GLN A 47 26.80 0.38 4.12
CA GLN A 47 27.31 1.62 4.70
C GLN A 47 27.89 2.57 3.63
N HIS A 48 28.50 2.03 2.57
CA HIS A 48 29.02 2.82 1.45
C HIS A 48 27.92 3.60 0.73
N ILE A 49 26.73 3.02 0.55
CA ILE A 49 25.59 3.69 -0.07
C ILE A 49 25.01 4.73 0.90
N VAL A 50 24.83 4.38 2.17
CA VAL A 50 24.32 5.30 3.20
C VAL A 50 25.20 6.55 3.32
N ARG A 51 26.54 6.42 3.23
CA ARG A 51 27.46 7.57 3.24
C ARG A 51 27.30 8.49 2.04
N LYS A 52 26.89 7.98 0.87
CA LYS A 52 26.73 8.78 -0.36
C LYS A 52 25.38 9.49 -0.45
N VAL A 53 24.29 8.83 -0.05
CA VAL A 53 22.92 9.32 -0.26
C VAL A 53 22.14 9.57 1.03
N GLY A 54 22.75 9.35 2.19
CA GLY A 54 22.09 9.42 3.48
C GLY A 54 21.17 8.22 3.75
N ILE A 55 20.57 8.20 4.94
CA ILE A 55 19.56 7.21 5.32
C ILE A 55 18.24 7.61 4.65
N LYS A 56 17.76 6.76 3.75
CA LYS A 56 16.45 6.93 3.10
C LYS A 56 15.34 6.29 3.93
N PRO A 57 14.11 6.82 3.87
CA PRO A 57 12.95 6.12 4.43
C PRO A 57 12.77 4.75 3.76
N CYS A 58 12.26 3.77 4.52
CA CYS A 58 11.94 2.45 4.00
C CYS A 58 10.72 2.48 3.08
N ILE A 59 9.77 3.38 3.36
CA ILE A 59 8.62 3.67 2.51
C ILE A 59 8.44 5.19 2.42
N GLU A 60 8.31 5.73 1.21
CA GLU A 60 7.99 7.14 0.99
C GLU A 60 6.94 7.27 -0.11
N PHE A 61 5.93 8.09 0.16
CA PHE A 61 4.86 8.40 -0.76
C PHE A 61 4.70 9.92 -0.85
N ALA A 62 4.77 10.48 -2.06
CA ALA A 62 4.53 11.90 -2.29
C ALA A 62 3.61 12.10 -3.48
N MET A 63 2.63 12.97 -3.33
CA MET A 63 1.62 13.25 -4.34
C MET A 63 1.26 14.73 -4.36
N MET A 64 1.09 15.28 -5.57
CA MET A 64 0.51 16.59 -5.79
C MET A 64 -0.67 16.48 -6.76
N LYS A 65 -1.82 16.96 -6.33
CA LYS A 65 -3.06 17.04 -7.11
C LYS A 65 -3.46 18.49 -7.32
N ARG A 66 -3.94 18.80 -8.52
CA ARG A 66 -4.57 20.07 -8.88
C ARG A 66 -6.00 19.81 -9.36
N HIS A 67 -6.97 20.38 -8.68
CA HIS A 67 -8.34 20.46 -9.16
C HIS A 67 -8.49 21.63 -10.15
N ARG A 68 -9.10 21.38 -11.30
CA ARG A 68 -9.42 22.39 -12.33
C ARG A 68 -10.95 22.54 -12.39
N PRO A 69 -11.52 23.55 -11.71
CA PRO A 69 -12.97 23.74 -11.66
C PRO A 69 -13.60 23.93 -13.04
N SER A 70 -12.93 24.66 -13.94
CA SER A 70 -13.42 24.96 -15.30
C SER A 70 -13.69 23.72 -16.16
N HIS A 71 -13.03 22.59 -15.85
CA HIS A 71 -13.20 21.33 -16.57
C HIS A 71 -13.69 20.20 -15.66
N ASN A 72 -14.08 20.51 -14.41
CA ASN A 72 -14.39 19.54 -13.36
C ASN A 72 -13.38 18.36 -13.33
N GLN A 73 -12.09 18.70 -13.37
CA GLN A 73 -11.01 17.75 -13.65
C GLN A 73 -9.99 17.71 -12.52
N ASP A 74 -9.58 16.51 -12.13
CA ASP A 74 -8.52 16.29 -11.17
C ASP A 74 -7.24 15.87 -11.87
N VAL A 75 -6.18 16.65 -11.70
CA VAL A 75 -4.88 16.41 -12.34
C VAL A 75 -3.81 16.14 -11.29
N TYR A 76 -3.36 14.89 -11.23
CA TYR A 76 -2.23 14.47 -10.43
C TYR A 76 -0.95 14.90 -11.15
N LYS A 77 -0.33 15.97 -10.65
CA LYS A 77 0.92 16.53 -11.18
C LYS A 77 2.07 15.53 -11.06
N PHE A 78 2.17 14.89 -9.90
CA PHE A 78 3.06 13.75 -9.72
C PHE A 78 2.52 12.81 -8.65
N ILE A 79 2.84 11.53 -8.82
CA ILE A 79 2.76 10.49 -7.81
C ILE A 79 4.14 9.84 -7.74
N LYS A 80 4.77 9.86 -6.57
CA LYS A 80 6.07 9.24 -6.33
C LYS A 80 5.91 8.25 -5.19
N VAL A 81 6.27 7.02 -5.45
CA VAL A 81 6.27 5.94 -4.46
C VAL A 81 7.67 5.34 -4.43
N LEU A 82 8.22 5.27 -3.24
CA LEU A 82 9.49 4.63 -2.96
C LEU A 82 9.27 3.55 -1.91
N VAL A 83 9.72 2.34 -2.22
CA VAL A 83 9.76 1.20 -1.30
C VAL A 83 11.16 0.63 -1.38
N GLN A 84 11.86 0.59 -0.25
CA GLN A 84 13.18 -0.04 -0.17
C GLN A 84 13.07 -1.56 -0.29
N GLU A 85 14.20 -2.24 -0.42
CA GLU A 85 14.24 -3.70 -0.35
C GLU A 85 13.79 -4.18 1.04
N PHE A 86 12.93 -5.20 1.08
CA PHE A 86 12.48 -5.84 2.32
C PHE A 86 12.84 -7.32 2.34
N SER A 87 13.16 -7.82 3.52
CA SER A 87 13.33 -9.24 3.79
C SER A 87 12.10 -9.76 4.51
N VAL A 88 11.51 -10.82 3.95
CA VAL A 88 10.35 -11.55 4.46
C VAL A 88 10.82 -12.95 4.85
N ARG A 89 10.71 -13.28 6.13
CA ARG A 89 11.17 -14.56 6.69
C ARG A 89 10.03 -15.20 7.46
N LEU A 90 9.50 -16.31 6.94
CA LEU A 90 8.31 -16.95 7.48
C LEU A 90 8.63 -18.35 7.98
N ASP A 91 8.04 -18.74 9.09
CA ASP A 91 7.96 -20.14 9.51
C ASP A 91 6.51 -20.63 9.51
N LYS A 92 6.35 -21.96 9.54
CA LYS A 92 5.05 -22.61 9.46
C LYS A 92 4.12 -22.16 10.58
N GLY A 93 4.60 -22.12 11.83
CA GLY A 93 3.79 -21.71 12.98
C GLY A 93 3.27 -20.29 12.86
N PHE A 94 4.10 -19.33 12.38
CA PHE A 94 3.66 -17.95 12.19
C PHE A 94 2.56 -17.87 11.13
N MET A 95 2.72 -18.60 10.02
CA MET A 95 1.73 -18.63 8.94
C MET A 95 0.39 -19.19 9.39
N LEU A 96 0.40 -20.28 10.17
CA LEU A 96 -0.82 -20.86 10.75
C LEU A 96 -1.50 -19.90 11.72
N SER A 97 -0.71 -19.28 12.61
CA SER A 97 -1.24 -18.29 13.57
C SER A 97 -1.86 -17.09 12.86
N MET A 98 -1.20 -16.57 11.81
CA MET A 98 -1.73 -15.50 10.99
C MET A 98 -3.01 -15.92 10.24
N TYR A 99 -3.07 -17.16 9.75
CA TYR A 99 -4.27 -17.68 9.11
C TYR A 99 -5.45 -17.70 10.10
N ASP A 100 -5.25 -18.16 11.33
CA ASP A 100 -6.31 -18.19 12.35
C ASP A 100 -6.79 -16.79 12.73
N ILE A 101 -5.88 -15.81 12.82
CA ILE A 101 -6.20 -14.40 13.09
C ILE A 101 -6.99 -13.77 11.92
N LEU A 102 -6.61 -14.08 10.68
CA LEU A 102 -7.18 -13.46 9.48
C LEU A 102 -8.43 -14.20 8.96
N SER A 103 -8.59 -15.47 9.27
CA SER A 103 -9.70 -16.33 8.82
C SER A 103 -11.09 -15.70 9.05
N PRO A 104 -11.40 -15.09 10.21
CA PRO A 104 -12.68 -14.40 10.43
C PRO A 104 -12.91 -13.22 9.48
N TRP A 105 -11.84 -12.55 9.04
CA TRP A 105 -11.88 -11.41 8.12
C TRP A 105 -11.91 -11.84 6.65
N LEU A 106 -11.46 -13.05 6.36
CA LEU A 106 -11.53 -13.70 5.05
C LEU A 106 -12.90 -14.37 4.82
N GLN A 107 -13.99 -13.84 5.38
CA GLN A 107 -15.33 -14.33 5.06
C GLN A 107 -15.51 -14.35 3.53
N GLU A 108 -15.43 -15.54 2.95
CA GLU A 108 -15.79 -15.77 1.57
C GLU A 108 -17.26 -15.41 1.44
N GLU A 109 -17.54 -14.33 0.71
CA GLU A 109 -18.90 -13.97 0.38
C GLU A 109 -19.50 -15.16 -0.39
N LYS A 110 -20.46 -15.86 0.23
CA LYS A 110 -21.05 -17.08 -0.35
C LYS A 110 -21.37 -16.84 -1.81
N ALA A 111 -20.96 -17.76 -2.70
CA ALA A 111 -21.13 -17.59 -4.14
C ALA A 111 -22.56 -17.16 -4.54
N ALA A 112 -23.58 -17.64 -3.82
CA ALA A 112 -24.97 -17.25 -4.01
C ALA A 112 -25.26 -15.74 -3.78
N ILE A 113 -24.58 -15.10 -2.83
CA ILE A 113 -24.71 -13.66 -2.55
C ILE A 113 -24.05 -12.86 -3.68
N ARG A 114 -22.89 -13.30 -4.16
CA ARG A 114 -22.19 -12.70 -5.29
C ARG A 114 -23.01 -12.79 -6.59
N ILE A 115 -23.56 -13.96 -6.88
CA ILE A 115 -24.44 -14.18 -8.03
C ILE A 115 -25.69 -13.30 -7.93
N ARG A 116 -26.32 -13.20 -6.74
CA ARG A 116 -27.46 -12.30 -6.53
C ARG A 116 -27.09 -10.84 -6.79
N LYS A 117 -25.95 -10.37 -6.29
CA LYS A 117 -25.43 -9.03 -6.56
C LYS A 117 -25.22 -8.78 -8.06
N ASP A 118 -24.64 -9.75 -8.77
CA ASP A 118 -24.40 -9.65 -10.21
C ASP A 118 -25.72 -9.59 -11.00
N ILE A 119 -26.69 -10.46 -10.67
CA ILE A 119 -28.03 -10.44 -11.26
C ILE A 119 -28.71 -9.09 -10.99
N THR A 120 -28.69 -8.59 -9.75
CA THR A 120 -29.28 -7.27 -9.45
C THR A 120 -28.59 -6.13 -10.20
N THR A 121 -27.30 -6.24 -10.49
CA THR A 121 -26.54 -5.26 -11.26
C THR A 121 -26.89 -5.29 -12.75
N LEU A 122 -27.27 -6.45 -13.28
CA LEU A 122 -27.76 -6.61 -14.65
C LEU A 122 -29.18 -6.06 -14.82
N HIS A 123 -30.03 -6.17 -13.78
CA HIS A 123 -31.40 -5.68 -13.81
C HIS A 123 -31.55 -4.17 -13.51
N GLN A 124 -30.46 -3.46 -13.21
CA GLN A 124 -30.52 -2.00 -13.06
C GLN A 124 -30.69 -1.29 -14.41
N PRO A 125 -31.62 -0.32 -14.53
CA PRO A 125 -31.83 0.44 -15.76
C PRO A 125 -30.53 1.06 -16.28
N VAL A 126 -30.25 0.96 -17.57
CA VAL A 126 -29.03 1.52 -18.20
C VAL A 126 -28.90 3.04 -17.93
N THR A 127 -30.02 3.73 -17.74
CA THR A 127 -30.11 5.15 -17.44
C THR A 127 -29.39 5.57 -16.15
N THR A 128 -29.38 4.74 -15.09
CA THR A 128 -28.67 5.07 -13.84
C THR A 128 -27.15 4.88 -13.94
N LYS A 129 -26.66 3.99 -14.81
CA LYS A 129 -25.22 3.83 -15.09
C LYS A 129 -24.64 4.99 -15.92
N ASN A 130 -25.45 5.58 -16.80
CA ASN A 130 -25.02 6.69 -17.66
C ASN A 130 -24.98 8.06 -16.94
N ILE A 131 -25.79 8.25 -15.90
CA ILE A 131 -25.82 9.51 -15.12
C ILE A 131 -24.58 9.64 -14.23
N SER A 132 -24.06 8.55 -13.69
CA SER A 132 -22.83 8.53 -12.90
C SER A 132 -21.57 8.67 -13.76
N SER A 133 -21.56 8.10 -14.97
CA SER A 133 -20.45 8.29 -15.93
C SER A 133 -20.42 9.71 -16.53
N ALA A 134 -21.57 10.38 -16.67
CA ALA A 134 -21.65 11.76 -17.17
C ALA A 134 -21.14 12.82 -16.16
N ARG A 135 -21.07 12.48 -14.86
CA ARG A 135 -20.54 13.35 -13.79
C ARG A 135 -19.18 12.89 -13.24
N ALA A 136 -18.60 11.83 -13.78
CA ALA A 136 -17.29 11.36 -13.32
C ALA A 136 -16.25 12.46 -13.54
N SER A 137 -15.68 12.98 -12.46
CA SER A 137 -14.57 13.94 -12.56
C SER A 137 -13.45 13.28 -13.35
N LYS A 138 -13.00 13.94 -14.42
CA LYS A 138 -11.95 13.39 -15.27
C LYS A 138 -10.66 13.38 -14.44
N VAL A 139 -10.07 12.21 -14.20
CA VAL A 139 -8.79 12.09 -13.50
C VAL A 139 -7.68 11.92 -14.52
N VAL A 140 -6.62 12.73 -14.40
CA VAL A 140 -5.43 12.65 -15.25
C VAL A 140 -4.19 12.58 -14.37
N VAL A 141 -3.24 11.73 -14.73
CA VAL A 141 -1.93 11.62 -14.08
C VAL A 141 -0.87 12.10 -15.06
N GLU A 142 -0.18 13.20 -14.73
CA GLU A 142 0.89 13.76 -15.58
C GLU A 142 2.21 13.00 -15.40
N SER A 143 2.52 12.58 -14.18
CA SER A 143 3.75 11.85 -13.88
C SER A 143 3.53 10.84 -12.76
N MET A 144 3.97 9.60 -12.99
CA MET A 144 3.98 8.55 -11.98
C MET A 144 5.35 7.89 -11.96
N HIS A 145 5.94 7.79 -10.78
CA HIS A 145 7.20 7.11 -10.56
C HIS A 145 7.06 6.14 -9.39
N LEU A 146 7.33 4.87 -9.66
CA LEU A 146 7.42 3.80 -8.67
C LEU A 146 8.87 3.33 -8.63
N SER A 147 9.53 3.39 -7.47
CA SER A 147 10.86 2.80 -7.35
C SER A 147 10.77 1.29 -7.55
N PRO A 148 11.84 0.65 -8.09
CA PRO A 148 11.90 -0.81 -8.14
C PRO A 148 11.65 -1.41 -6.76
N LEU A 149 10.74 -2.37 -6.68
CA LEU A 149 10.41 -3.09 -5.46
C LEU A 149 11.14 -4.43 -5.48
N LYS A 150 11.89 -4.71 -4.41
CA LYS A 150 12.63 -5.96 -4.26
C LYS A 150 12.29 -6.58 -2.90
N LEU A 151 11.96 -7.87 -2.94
CA LEU A 151 11.61 -8.67 -1.77
C LEU A 151 12.49 -9.89 -1.73
N GLN A 152 13.13 -10.12 -0.59
CA GLN A 152 13.86 -11.35 -0.30
C GLN A 152 12.97 -12.24 0.54
N PHE A 153 12.73 -13.46 0.08
CA PHE A 153 11.84 -14.38 0.77
C PHE A 153 12.62 -15.57 1.33
N SER A 154 12.36 -15.92 2.58
CA SER A 154 12.84 -17.15 3.22
C SER A 154 11.69 -17.84 3.93
N PHE A 155 11.61 -19.16 3.77
CA PHE A 155 10.60 -19.96 4.44
C PHE A 155 11.25 -21.14 5.16
N SER A 156 10.78 -21.40 6.38
CA SER A 156 11.15 -22.55 7.17
C SER A 156 9.93 -23.43 7.44
N PRO A 157 9.94 -24.71 7.07
CA PRO A 157 8.89 -25.65 7.48
C PRO A 157 9.02 -26.05 8.96
N ARG A 158 10.16 -25.72 9.59
CA ARG A 158 10.44 -25.90 11.02
C ARG A 158 10.03 -24.62 11.77
N GLY A 159 9.55 -24.76 13.00
CA GLY A 159 9.05 -23.65 13.81
C GLY A 159 7.52 -23.62 13.86
N GLY A 160 7.00 -23.39 15.06
CA GLY A 160 5.59 -23.62 15.42
C GLY A 160 5.44 -24.85 16.30
#